data_AF-A0A6I7PCA2-F1
#
_entry.id   AF-A0A6I7PCA2-F1
#
_cell.length_a   1.000
_cell.length_b   1.000
_cell.length_c   1.000
_cell.angle_alpha   90.00
_cell.angle_beta   90.00
_cell.angle_gamma   90.00
#
_symmetry.space_group_name_H-M   'P 1'
#
loop_
_entity.id
_entity.type
_entity.pdbx_description
1 polymer ?
#
loop_
_entity_poly.entity_id
_entity_poly.type
_entity_poly.pdbx_seq_one_letter_code
_entity_poly.pdbx_strand_id
1 'polypeptide(L)'
;MIGTGKGHGVHAEPVAGEAFADVRIEPLNHPLLKGQTIAAASVDTYAVRTIYLRALAVRQDQQGRGLGTALMIDAMRRGLAIADRMGDAAIVRDVLTGAQAVRRWAFTTQLGFRPLGDPNNPNRAFLPVADARATLG
;
A
#
# COMPACT_ATOMS: atom_id res chain seq x y z
N MET A 1 10.46 23.95 -12.56
CA MET A 1 10.19 24.29 -11.15
C MET A 1 8.94 23.55 -10.73
N ILE A 2 9.05 22.57 -9.85
CA ILE A 2 7.93 21.75 -9.39
C ILE A 2 7.96 21.78 -7.87
N GLY A 3 6.87 22.28 -7.27
CA GLY A 3 6.76 22.59 -5.85
C GLY A 3 6.70 21.34 -4.96
N THR A 4 7.33 21.45 -3.80
CA THR A 4 7.38 20.44 -2.75
C THR A 4 6.12 20.51 -1.88
N GLY A 5 5.15 19.63 -2.15
CA GLY A 5 4.00 19.41 -1.26
C GLY A 5 4.42 18.65 -0.01
N LYS A 6 4.41 19.32 1.16
CA LYS A 6 4.63 18.69 2.47
C LYS A 6 3.43 17.81 2.85
N GLY A 7 3.58 16.50 2.73
CA GLY A 7 2.70 15.53 3.39
C GLY A 7 2.99 15.50 4.90
N HIS A 8 1.95 15.60 5.72
CA HIS A 8 2.04 15.47 7.18
C HIS A 8 2.08 13.99 7.55
N GLY A 9 3.26 13.36 7.43
CA GLY A 9 3.54 12.01 7.95
C GLY A 9 4.28 12.11 9.28
N VAL A 10 3.88 11.32 10.27
CA VAL A 10 4.67 11.10 11.48
C VAL A 10 5.94 10.33 11.09
N HIS A 11 7.07 11.05 11.05
CA HIS A 11 8.37 10.46 10.76
C HIS A 11 8.87 9.68 11.98
N ALA A 12 8.90 8.35 11.89
CA ALA A 12 9.84 7.56 12.66
C ALA A 12 11.03 7.25 11.75
N GLU A 13 12.20 7.84 12.04
CA GLU A 13 13.47 7.40 11.45
C GLU A 13 13.67 5.92 11.82
N PRO A 14 13.88 5.00 10.85
CA PRO A 14 14.08 3.59 11.16
C PRO A 14 15.41 3.41 11.91
N VAL A 15 15.34 2.93 13.16
CA VAL A 15 16.53 2.62 13.96
C VAL A 15 17.20 1.36 13.39
N ALA A 16 18.53 1.42 13.25
CA ALA A 16 19.33 0.29 12.78
C ALA A 16 19.10 -0.92 13.71
N GLY A 17 18.45 -1.96 13.20
CA GLY A 17 18.16 -3.17 13.98
C GLY A 17 16.69 -3.58 14.02
N GLU A 18 15.77 -2.71 13.59
CA GLU A 18 14.33 -2.94 13.67
C GLU A 18 13.69 -3.28 12.32
N ALA A 19 12.61 -4.06 12.38
CA ALA A 19 11.76 -4.30 11.23
C ALA A 19 10.65 -3.24 11.23
N PHE A 20 10.43 -2.57 10.10
CA PHE A 20 9.57 -1.39 10.04
C PHE A 20 8.66 -1.40 8.81
N ALA A 21 7.53 -0.70 8.93
CA ALA A 21 6.60 -0.40 7.85
C ALA A 21 6.24 1.09 7.87
N ASP A 22 6.33 1.75 6.72
CA ASP A 22 5.94 3.17 6.54
C ASP A 22 4.65 3.26 5.72
N VAL A 23 3.66 3.96 6.26
CA VAL A 23 2.31 4.11 5.70
C VAL A 23 2.01 5.59 5.51
N ARG A 24 1.66 5.98 4.28
CA ARG A 24 1.31 7.36 3.91
C ARG A 24 -0.02 7.40 3.18
N ILE A 25 -0.75 8.50 3.29
CA ILE A 25 -1.94 8.74 2.48
C ILE A 25 -1.49 9.57 1.28
N GLU A 26 -1.66 9.03 0.08
CA GLU A 26 -1.31 9.72 -1.16
C GLU A 26 -2.46 9.57 -2.18
N PRO A 27 -2.86 10.66 -2.87
CA PRO A 27 -3.81 10.56 -3.97
C PRO A 27 -3.18 9.79 -5.13
N LEU A 28 -3.82 8.71 -5.57
CA LEU A 28 -3.36 7.96 -6.74
C LEU A 28 -4.06 8.49 -7.99
N ASN A 29 -3.36 9.34 -8.74
CA ASN A 29 -3.78 9.76 -10.08
C ASN A 29 -3.47 8.65 -11.09
N HIS A 30 -4.38 7.69 -11.27
CA HIS A 30 -4.16 6.57 -12.18
C HIS A 30 -5.37 6.23 -13.08
N PRO A 31 -5.19 6.14 -14.42
CA PRO A 31 -6.30 5.96 -15.36
C PRO A 31 -6.97 4.59 -15.33
N LEU A 32 -6.35 3.53 -14.76
CA LEU A 32 -6.98 2.19 -14.67
C LEU A 32 -7.91 1.98 -13.48
N LEU A 33 -8.04 2.97 -12.58
CA LEU A 33 -9.10 2.97 -11.58
C LEU A 33 -10.42 3.53 -12.14
N LYS A 34 -10.42 3.96 -13.41
CA LYS A 34 -11.62 4.31 -14.18
C LYS A 34 -12.38 3.03 -14.53
N GLY A 35 -13.37 2.67 -13.71
CA GLY A 35 -14.29 1.56 -14.01
C GLY A 35 -14.65 0.66 -12.84
N GLN A 36 -14.03 0.82 -11.66
CA GLN A 36 -14.57 0.22 -10.44
C GLN A 36 -15.60 1.18 -9.86
N THR A 37 -16.88 0.79 -9.90
CA THR A 37 -18.01 1.60 -9.44
C THR A 37 -17.83 1.97 -7.97
N ILE A 38 -17.43 3.23 -7.74
CA ILE A 38 -17.60 3.92 -6.47
C ILE A 38 -18.85 4.78 -6.66
N ALA A 39 -19.89 4.52 -5.87
CA ALA A 39 -21.10 5.33 -5.92
C ALA A 39 -20.76 6.79 -5.55
N ALA A 40 -21.35 7.71 -6.31
CA ALA A 40 -21.39 9.17 -6.16
C ALA A 40 -20.36 10.03 -6.95
N ALA A 41 -20.89 10.55 -8.07
CA ALA A 41 -20.83 11.94 -8.54
C ALA A 41 -19.72 12.41 -9.51
N SER A 42 -20.17 12.78 -10.73
CA SER A 42 -19.68 13.88 -11.60
C SER A 42 -18.31 13.76 -12.27
N VAL A 43 -18.30 13.32 -13.53
CA VAL A 43 -17.18 13.28 -14.49
C VAL A 43 -16.28 14.53 -14.46
N ASP A 44 -15.16 14.44 -13.74
CA ASP A 44 -13.87 15.09 -14.03
C ASP A 44 -12.77 14.43 -13.17
N THR A 45 -11.88 13.67 -13.81
CA THR A 45 -10.66 12.99 -13.29
C THR A 45 -10.53 12.86 -11.76
N TYR A 46 -11.30 11.98 -11.12
CA TYR A 46 -11.12 11.73 -9.68
C TYR A 46 -9.87 10.89 -9.40
N ALA A 47 -8.95 11.48 -8.64
CA ALA A 47 -7.93 10.74 -7.93
C ALA A 47 -8.62 9.78 -6.95
N VAL A 48 -8.36 8.48 -7.08
CA VAL A 48 -8.80 7.54 -6.06
C VAL A 48 -7.88 7.71 -4.85
N ARG A 49 -8.49 7.92 -3.67
CA ARG A 49 -7.73 8.03 -2.43
C ARG A 49 -7.26 6.65 -1.98
N THR A 50 -5.97 6.56 -1.69
CA THR A 50 -5.31 5.31 -1.34
C THR A 50 -4.35 5.49 -0.19
N ILE A 51 -4.19 4.42 0.58
CA ILE A 51 -3.18 4.32 1.63
C ILE A 51 -1.97 3.63 1.01
N TYR A 52 -0.88 4.37 0.86
CA TYR A 52 0.32 3.87 0.25
C TYR A 52 1.30 3.30 1.29
N LEU A 53 1.61 2.02 1.18
CA LEU A 53 2.63 1.33 1.99
C LEU A 53 3.98 1.42 1.29
N ARG A 54 4.80 2.38 1.72
CA ARG A 54 6.06 2.77 1.07
C ARG A 54 7.15 1.73 1.24
N ALA A 55 7.32 1.25 2.46
CA ALA A 55 8.43 0.38 2.83
C ALA A 55 7.97 -0.73 3.77
N LEU A 56 8.60 -1.88 3.63
CA LEU A 56 8.50 -3.02 4.54
C LEU A 56 9.81 -3.78 4.41
N ALA A 57 10.53 -3.93 5.52
CA ALA A 57 11.77 -4.69 5.55
C ALA A 57 11.87 -5.50 6.84
N VAL A 58 12.45 -6.69 6.72
CA VAL A 58 12.84 -7.53 7.84
C VAL A 58 14.32 -7.83 7.67
N ARG A 59 15.08 -7.66 8.75
CA ARG A 59 16.51 -8.00 8.78
C ARG A 59 16.73 -9.43 8.31
N GLN A 60 17.80 -9.65 7.54
CA GLN A 60 18.07 -10.92 6.88
C GLN A 60 18.12 -12.11 7.86
N ASP A 61 18.73 -11.93 9.02
CA ASP A 61 18.86 -12.94 10.09
C ASP A 61 17.53 -13.24 10.81
N GLN A 62 16.50 -12.42 10.60
CA GLN A 62 15.16 -12.57 11.19
C GLN A 62 14.10 -12.96 10.14
N GLN A 63 14.48 -13.13 8.87
CA GLN A 63 13.55 -13.57 7.84
C GLN A 63 13.12 -15.02 8.05
N GLY A 64 11.93 -15.36 7.52
CA GLY A 64 11.35 -16.71 7.67
C GLY A 64 10.63 -16.95 9.00
N ARG A 65 10.65 -15.99 9.94
CA ARG A 65 10.00 -16.08 11.25
C ARG A 65 8.59 -15.48 11.32
N GLY A 66 7.97 -15.23 10.17
CA GLY A 66 6.65 -14.59 10.08
C GLY A 66 6.60 -13.08 10.35
N LEU A 67 7.72 -12.43 10.72
CA LEU A 67 7.77 -11.00 11.01
C LEU A 67 7.28 -10.10 9.85
N GLY A 68 7.61 -10.47 8.61
CA GLY A 68 7.16 -9.71 7.44
C GLY A 68 5.63 -9.71 7.31
N THR A 69 5.01 -10.86 7.57
CA THR A 69 3.55 -11.00 7.60
C THR A 69 2.95 -10.20 8.75
N ALA A 70 3.51 -10.31 9.95
CA ALA A 70 3.03 -9.58 11.13
C ALA A 70 3.05 -8.05 10.91
N LEU A 71 4.16 -7.54 10.36
CA LEU A 71 4.30 -6.12 10.04
C LEU A 71 3.35 -5.66 8.93
N MET A 72 3.14 -6.48 7.90
CA MET A 72 2.16 -6.14 6.86
C MET A 72 0.75 -6.08 7.43
N ILE A 73 0.36 -7.07 8.26
CA ILE A 73 -0.95 -7.09 8.92
C ILE A 73 -1.14 -5.86 9.82
N ASP A 74 -0.12 -5.53 10.62
CA ASP A 74 -0.16 -4.34 11.46
C ASP A 74 -0.30 -3.04 10.63
N ALA A 75 0.46 -2.92 9.55
CA ALA A 75 0.35 -1.77 8.64
C ALA A 75 -1.02 -1.70 7.96
N MET A 76 -1.59 -2.85 7.54
CA MET A 76 -2.94 -2.92 6.97
C MET A 76 -4.00 -2.49 8.00
N ARG A 77 -3.89 -2.91 9.26
CA ARG A 77 -4.80 -2.47 10.35
C ARG A 77 -4.71 -0.97 10.60
N ARG A 78 -3.50 -0.40 10.63
CA ARG A 78 -3.31 1.06 10.72
C ARG A 78 -3.92 1.78 9.51
N GLY A 79 -3.76 1.22 8.32
CA GLY A 79 -4.44 1.70 7.11
C GLY A 79 -5.96 1.67 7.22
N LEU A 80 -6.55 0.57 7.69
CA LEU A 80 -8.00 0.46 7.87
C LEU A 80 -8.55 1.51 8.84
N ALA A 81 -7.87 1.75 9.96
CA ALA A 81 -8.26 2.78 10.91
C ALA A 81 -8.21 4.21 10.33
N ILE A 82 -7.33 4.45 9.35
CA ILE A 82 -7.30 5.70 8.58
C ILE A 82 -8.48 5.73 7.59
N ALA A 83 -8.69 4.65 6.86
CA ALA A 83 -9.77 4.52 5.87
C ALA A 83 -11.17 4.71 6.50
N ASP A 84 -11.37 4.29 7.76
CA ASP A 84 -12.60 4.54 8.53
C ASP A 84 -12.94 6.03 8.66
N ARG A 85 -11.92 6.89 8.75
CA ARG A 85 -12.10 8.34 8.95
C ARG A 85 -12.11 9.12 7.65
N MET A 86 -11.30 8.67 6.70
CA MET A 86 -11.01 9.44 5.48
C MET A 86 -11.75 8.91 4.25
N GLY A 87 -12.27 7.68 4.25
CA GLY A 87 -12.93 7.07 3.10
C GLY A 87 -11.96 6.74 1.97
N ASP A 88 -10.91 5.97 2.28
CA ASP A 88 -9.93 5.46 1.30
C ASP A 88 -10.44 4.17 0.64
N ALA A 89 -10.14 4.00 -0.65
CA ALA A 89 -10.65 2.87 -1.43
C ALA A 89 -9.74 1.63 -1.38
N ALA A 90 -8.43 1.82 -1.24
CA ALA A 90 -7.46 0.73 -1.31
C ALA A 90 -6.16 1.04 -0.55
N ILE A 91 -5.47 -0.03 -0.15
CA ILE A 91 -4.06 0.01 0.24
C ILE A 91 -3.22 -0.31 -1.00
N VAL A 92 -2.22 0.51 -1.30
CA VAL A 92 -1.37 0.40 -2.50
C VAL A 92 0.09 0.26 -2.10
N ARG A 93 0.86 -0.51 -2.87
CA ARG A 93 2.30 -0.67 -2.70
C ARG A 93 2.96 -0.98 -4.02
N ASP A 94 4.16 -0.45 -4.23
CA ASP A 94 5.04 -0.90 -5.32
C ASP A 94 5.96 -2.03 -4.83
N VAL A 95 5.94 -3.15 -5.56
CA VAL A 95 6.82 -4.29 -5.29
C VAL A 95 8.21 -4.02 -5.86
N LEU A 96 9.24 -4.05 -5.01
CA LEU A 96 10.61 -3.77 -5.44
C LEU A 96 11.12 -4.83 -6.44
N THR A 97 11.74 -4.37 -7.52
CA THR A 97 12.34 -5.19 -8.58
C THR A 97 13.71 -5.76 -8.19
N GLY A 98 14.33 -6.53 -9.10
CA GLY A 98 15.65 -7.15 -8.92
C GLY A 98 15.57 -8.65 -8.60
N ALA A 99 16.67 -9.22 -8.10
CA ALA A 99 16.84 -10.67 -7.92
C ALA A 99 15.74 -11.34 -7.07
N GLN A 100 15.10 -10.59 -6.17
CA GLN A 100 14.07 -11.10 -5.26
C GLN A 100 12.64 -10.71 -5.67
N ALA A 101 12.42 -10.18 -6.87
CA ALA A 101 11.12 -9.69 -7.32
C ALA A 101 10.03 -10.76 -7.25
N VAL A 102 10.29 -11.97 -7.75
CA VAL A 102 9.33 -13.09 -7.74
C VAL A 102 8.90 -13.44 -6.31
N ARG A 103 9.86 -13.54 -5.38
CA ARG A 103 9.59 -13.82 -3.97
C ARG A 103 8.76 -12.70 -3.32
N ARG A 104 9.09 -11.43 -3.58
CA ARG A 104 8.36 -10.28 -3.01
C ARG A 104 6.93 -10.20 -3.56
N TRP A 105 6.74 -10.52 -4.84
CA TRP A 105 5.43 -10.63 -5.45
C TRP A 105 4.60 -11.75 -4.83
N ALA A 106 5.17 -12.95 -4.69
CA ALA A 106 4.50 -14.08 -4.05
C ALA A 106 4.07 -13.76 -2.61
N PHE A 107 4.94 -13.14 -1.82
CA PHE A 107 4.59 -12.66 -0.47
C PHE A 107 3.44 -11.65 -0.49
N THR A 108 3.46 -10.72 -1.45
CA THR A 108 2.44 -9.67 -1.57
C THR A 108 1.09 -10.26 -1.96
N THR A 109 1.04 -11.16 -2.94
CA THR A 109 -0.21 -11.79 -3.40
C THR A 109 -0.79 -12.78 -2.38
N GLN A 110 0.05 -13.46 -1.60
CA GLN A 110 -0.39 -14.29 -0.48
C GLN A 110 -1.19 -13.51 0.57
N LEU A 111 -0.98 -12.20 0.68
CA LEU A 111 -1.70 -11.31 1.59
C LEU A 111 -2.92 -10.64 0.94
N GLY A 112 -3.35 -11.11 -0.24
CA GLY A 112 -4.55 -10.66 -0.93
C GLY A 112 -4.34 -9.48 -1.88
N PHE A 113 -3.13 -8.94 -1.99
CA PHE A 113 -2.83 -7.89 -2.96
C PHE A 113 -2.87 -8.43 -4.39
N ARG A 114 -3.28 -7.58 -5.32
CA ARG A 114 -3.44 -7.89 -6.75
C ARG A 114 -2.67 -6.86 -7.59
N PRO A 115 -2.17 -7.22 -8.78
CA PRO A 115 -1.57 -6.25 -9.68
C PRO A 115 -2.57 -5.15 -10.04
N LEU A 116 -2.14 -3.89 -10.00
CA LEU A 116 -2.98 -2.77 -10.44
C LEU A 116 -3.08 -2.67 -11.97
N GLY A 117 -2.12 -3.26 -12.69
CA GLY A 117 -2.02 -3.18 -14.14
C GLY A 117 -1.48 -1.84 -14.65
N ASP A 118 -0.92 -1.00 -13.78
CA ASP A 118 -0.37 0.32 -14.14
C ASP A 118 0.71 0.18 -15.24
N PRO A 119 0.48 0.75 -16.45
CA PRO A 119 1.43 0.62 -17.56
C PRO A 119 2.77 1.30 -17.29
N ASN A 120 2.79 2.33 -16.43
CA ASN A 120 4.00 3.06 -16.05
C ASN A 120 4.71 2.40 -14.87
N ASN A 121 3.99 1.64 -14.05
CA ASN A 121 4.56 0.82 -12.99
C ASN A 121 3.87 -0.55 -12.89
N PRO A 122 4.33 -1.56 -13.68
CA PRO A 122 3.74 -2.89 -13.65
C PRO A 122 3.95 -3.61 -12.31
N ASN A 123 4.80 -3.07 -11.43
CA ASN A 123 5.04 -3.62 -10.09
C ASN A 123 4.10 -3.06 -9.01
N ARG A 124 3.15 -2.21 -9.39
CA ARG A 124 2.17 -1.67 -8.46
C ARG A 124 1.11 -2.72 -8.12
N ALA A 125 0.95 -2.95 -6.83
CA ALA A 125 -0.06 -3.83 -6.27
C ALA A 125 -1.06 -3.03 -5.42
N PHE A 126 -2.30 -3.49 -5.35
CA PHE A 126 -3.34 -2.91 -4.51
C PHE A 126 -4.14 -3.98 -3.79
N LEU A 127 -4.71 -3.62 -2.65
CA LEU A 127 -5.65 -4.40 -1.86
C LEU A 127 -6.87 -3.49 -1.57
N PRO A 128 -8.07 -3.82 -2.07
CA PRO A 128 -9.28 -3.07 -1.71
C PRO A 128 -9.49 -3.02 -0.20
N VAL A 129 -9.92 -1.87 0.33
CA VAL A 129 -10.23 -1.74 1.76
C VAL A 129 -11.32 -2.72 2.19
N ALA A 130 -12.29 -3.01 1.31
CA ALA A 130 -13.32 -4.03 1.55
C ALA A 130 -12.72 -5.43 1.79
N ASP A 131 -11.76 -5.84 0.95
CA ASP A 131 -11.08 -7.14 1.07
C ASP A 131 -10.20 -7.19 2.33
N ALA A 132 -9.49 -6.09 2.62
CA ALA A 132 -8.69 -5.96 3.83
C ALA A 132 -9.55 -6.10 5.09
N ARG A 133 -10.75 -5.50 5.12
CA ARG A 133 -11.73 -5.66 6.22
C ARG A 133 -12.22 -7.09 6.33
N ALA A 134 -12.60 -7.70 5.22
CA ALA A 134 -13.08 -9.08 5.21
C ALA A 134 -12.04 -10.08 5.73
N THR A 135 -10.75 -9.76 5.59
CA THR A 135 -9.63 -10.62 6.02
C THR A 135 -9.18 -10.35 7.46
N LEU A 136 -9.27 -9.12 7.95
CA LEU A 136 -8.64 -8.68 9.21
C LEU A 136 -9.64 -8.23 10.30
N GLY A 137 -10.90 -8.02 9.94
CA GLY A 137 -11.98 -7.55 10.81
C GLY A 137 -12.74 -8.66 11.52
#